data_AF-A0A536KP44-F1
#
_entry.id   AF-A0A536KP44-F1
#
_cell.length_a   1.000
_cell.length_b   1.000
_cell.length_c   1.000
_cell.angle_alpha   90.00
_cell.angle_beta   90.00
_cell.angle_gamma   90.00
#
_symmetry.space_group_name_H-M   'P 1'
#
loop_
_entity.id
_entity.type
_entity.pdbx_description
1 polymer ?
#
loop_
_entity_poly.entity_id
_entity_poly.type
_entity_poly.pdbx_seq_one_letter_code
_entity_poly.pdbx_strand_id
1 'polypeptide(L)'
;RVISGAARKALAARDGHCRWPGCERPASWCDGHHLVHWIHGGTTDLDNLVLLCRRHHRMVHEGGWQLVKCEDSQIVTIAPSSPFMGKSPP
;
A
#
# COMPACT_ATOMS: atom_id res chain seq x y z
N ARG A 1 -4.64 -11.41 6.72
CA ARG A 1 -4.03 -11.72 8.04
C ARG A 1 -4.03 -10.46 8.91
N VAL A 2 -4.30 -10.59 10.21
CA VAL A 2 -4.29 -9.44 11.16
C VAL A 2 -2.85 -9.09 11.52
N ILE A 3 -2.52 -7.80 11.53
CA ILE A 3 -1.21 -7.27 11.93
C ILE A 3 -1.19 -7.09 13.45
N SER A 4 -0.10 -7.50 14.10
CA SER A 4 0.02 -7.37 15.56
C SER A 4 0.05 -5.91 16.00
N GLY A 5 -0.34 -5.64 17.25
CA GLY A 5 -0.30 -4.28 17.80
C GLY A 5 1.10 -3.67 17.80
N ALA A 6 2.14 -4.48 18.04
CA ALA A 6 3.53 -4.05 17.99
C ALA A 6 3.95 -3.65 16.57
N ALA A 7 3.62 -4.48 15.56
CA ALA A 7 3.89 -4.16 14.17
C ALA A 7 3.13 -2.89 13.72
N ARG A 8 1.89 -2.71 14.17
CA ARG A 8 1.12 -1.48 13.89
C ARG A 8 1.78 -0.23 14.48
N LYS A 9 2.30 -0.30 15.71
CA LYS A 9 3.03 0.82 16.33
C LYS A 9 4.32 1.14 15.56
N ALA A 10 5.09 0.12 15.20
CA ALA A 10 6.32 0.32 14.44
C ALA A 10 6.05 0.90 13.04
N LEU A 11 4.97 0.47 12.38
CA LEU A 11 4.51 1.04 11.11
C LEU A 11 4.14 2.51 11.26
N ALA A 12 3.39 2.88 12.31
CA ALA A 12 3.05 4.27 12.57
C ALA A 12 4.29 5.16 12.80
N ALA A 13 5.30 4.65 13.49
CA ALA A 13 6.56 5.36 13.71
C ALA A 13 7.39 5.52 12.43
N ARG A 14 7.48 4.46 11.60
CA ARG A 14 8.25 4.47 10.35
C ARG A 14 7.58 5.31 9.26
N ASP A 15 6.28 5.11 9.07
CA ASP A 15 5.56 5.66 7.92
C ASP A 15 5.01 7.06 8.19
N GLY A 16 4.63 7.37 9.44
CA GLY A 16 4.08 8.66 9.90
C GLY A 16 2.65 8.96 9.40
N HIS A 17 2.38 8.64 8.14
CA HIS A 17 1.13 8.83 7.43
C HIS A 17 0.93 7.73 6.38
N CYS A 18 -0.17 7.79 5.64
CA CYS A 18 -0.42 6.92 4.49
C CYS A 18 0.74 7.03 3.47
N ARG A 19 1.37 5.91 3.11
CA ARG A 19 2.53 5.89 2.19
C ARG A 19 2.19 5.98 0.71
N TRP A 20 0.90 6.12 0.39
CA TRP A 20 0.48 6.44 -0.97
C TRP A 20 1.08 7.79 -1.42
N PRO A 21 1.64 7.90 -2.64
CA PRO A 21 2.26 9.14 -3.13
C PRO A 21 1.34 10.37 -2.98
N GLY A 22 1.82 11.38 -2.25
CA GLY A 22 1.09 12.63 -2.01
C GLY A 22 -0.06 12.54 -1.00
N CYS A 23 -0.18 11.46 -0.21
CA CYS A 23 -1.22 11.34 0.81
C CYS A 23 -0.68 11.62 2.22
N GLU A 24 -1.27 12.59 2.91
CA GLU A 24 -0.83 13.00 4.25
C GLU A 24 -1.79 12.54 5.37
N ARG A 25 -2.70 11.60 5.08
CA ARG A 25 -3.63 11.10 6.10
C ARG A 25 -2.85 10.46 7.26
N PRO A 26 -3.13 10.84 8.52
CA PRO A 26 -2.31 10.45 9.65
C PRO A 26 -2.33 8.94 9.87
N ALA A 27 -1.28 8.39 10.49
CA ALA A 27 -1.18 6.96 10.78
C ALA A 27 -2.36 6.41 11.62
N SER A 28 -3.00 7.25 12.44
CA SER A 28 -4.21 6.87 13.20
C SER A 28 -5.41 6.50 12.32
N TRP A 29 -5.44 6.97 11.07
CA TRP A 29 -6.48 6.70 10.07
C TRP A 29 -6.06 5.64 9.05
N CYS A 30 -4.91 5.00 9.31
CA CYS A 30 -4.31 4.01 8.43
C CYS A 30 -4.28 2.64 9.09
N ASP A 31 -4.28 1.65 8.21
CA ASP A 31 -4.10 0.24 8.53
C ASP A 31 -2.88 -0.27 7.78
N GLY A 32 -2.24 -1.30 8.32
CA GLY A 32 -1.12 -1.93 7.63
C GLY A 32 -1.62 -2.84 6.50
N HIS A 33 -0.96 -2.72 5.35
CA HIS A 33 -1.17 -3.50 4.14
C HIS A 33 0.03 -4.41 3.88
N HIS A 34 -0.18 -5.63 3.38
CA HIS A 34 0.92 -6.50 2.97
C HIS A 34 1.29 -6.23 1.51
N LEU A 35 2.55 -5.95 1.21
CA LEU A 35 3.05 -5.74 -0.16
C LEU A 35 3.02 -7.05 -0.96
N VAL A 36 3.62 -8.10 -0.40
CA VAL A 36 3.41 -9.48 -0.85
C VAL A 36 2.29 -10.07 -0.02
N HIS A 37 1.21 -10.48 -0.68
CA HIS A 37 0.06 -11.03 0.02
C HIS A 37 0.43 -12.34 0.75
N TRP A 38 -0.15 -12.55 1.93
CA TRP A 38 0.16 -13.69 2.80
C TRP A 38 -0.12 -15.05 2.12
N ILE A 39 -1.09 -15.13 1.21
CA ILE A 39 -1.39 -16.34 0.44
C ILE A 39 -0.26 -16.73 -0.52
N HIS A 40 0.58 -15.77 -0.90
CA HIS A 40 1.77 -15.97 -1.72
C HIS A 40 3.05 -16.09 -0.87
N GLY A 41 2.90 -16.38 0.43
CA GLY A 41 4.01 -16.52 1.37
C GLY A 41 4.52 -15.21 1.96
N GLY A 42 3.81 -14.10 1.76
CA GLY A 42 4.19 -12.81 2.35
C GLY A 42 4.23 -12.83 3.88
N THR A 43 5.36 -12.40 4.46
CA THR A 43 5.54 -12.34 5.91
C THR A 43 4.76 -11.17 6.52
N THR A 44 4.63 -11.14 7.84
CA THR A 44 4.05 -10.00 8.57
C THR A 44 5.16 -9.15 9.20
N ASP A 45 6.36 -9.22 8.64
CA ASP A 45 7.48 -8.39 9.04
C ASP A 45 7.26 -6.97 8.55
N LEU A 46 7.82 -6.00 9.27
CA LEU A 46 7.71 -4.57 8.95
C LEU A 46 8.03 -4.28 7.49
N ASP A 47 9.03 -4.94 6.92
CA ASP A 47 9.48 -4.68 5.56
C ASP A 47 8.48 -5.07 4.47
N ASN A 48 7.62 -6.06 4.76
CA ASN A 48 6.53 -6.47 3.86
C ASN A 48 5.22 -5.72 4.16
N LEU A 49 5.22 -4.79 5.12
CA LEU A 49 4.05 -4.04 5.53
C LEU A 49 4.18 -2.56 5.19
N VAL A 50 3.05 -1.90 4.92
CA VAL A 50 2.99 -0.46 4.62
C VAL A 50 1.69 0.14 5.16
N LEU A 51 1.70 1.38 5.67
CA LEU A 51 0.47 2.07 6.06
C LEU A 51 -0.29 2.62 4.86
N LEU A 52 -1.58 2.28 4.80
CA LEU A 52 -2.55 2.87 3.88
C LEU A 52 -3.80 3.33 4.61
N CYS A 53 -4.30 4.50 4.24
CA CYS A 53 -5.62 4.96 4.66
C CYS A 53 -6.72 4.11 3.98
N ARG A 54 -7.93 4.08 4.56
CA ARG A 54 -9.06 3.28 4.03
C ARG A 54 -9.31 3.43 2.53
N ARG A 55 -9.21 4.65 1.99
CA ARG A 55 -9.41 4.92 0.54
C ARG A 55 -8.38 4.19 -0.31
N HIS A 56 -7.10 4.36 -0.01
CA HIS A 56 -6.01 3.73 -0.76
C HIS A 56 -5.93 2.23 -0.53
N HIS A 57 -6.28 1.79 0.69
CA HIS A 57 -6.39 0.37 0.99
C HIS A 57 -7.42 -0.31 0.08
N ARG A 58 -8.58 0.32 -0.11
CA ARG A 58 -9.59 -0.14 -1.07
C ARG A 58 -9.10 -0.10 -2.52
N MET A 59 -8.38 0.95 -2.93
CA MET A 59 -7.85 1.03 -4.30
C MET A 59 -6.91 -0.13 -4.64
N VAL A 60 -6.11 -0.60 -3.69
CA VAL A 60 -5.23 -1.77 -3.88
C VAL A 60 -6.02 -3.07 -3.83
N HIS A 61 -6.92 -3.23 -2.85
CA HIS A 61 -7.69 -4.47 -2.69
C HIS A 61 -8.74 -4.72 -3.78
N GLU A 62 -9.43 -3.67 -4.22
CA GLU A 62 -10.59 -3.76 -5.11
C GLU A 62 -10.35 -3.05 -6.45
N GLY A 63 -9.50 -2.03 -6.47
CA GLY A 63 -9.29 -1.18 -7.65
C GLY A 63 -8.17 -1.62 -8.59
N GLY A 64 -7.50 -2.75 -8.32
CA GLY A 64 -6.43 -3.30 -9.17
C GLY A 64 -5.13 -2.49 -9.17
N TRP A 65 -4.97 -1.53 -8.25
CA TRP A 65 -3.72 -0.80 -8.08
C TRP A 65 -2.67 -1.70 -7.44
N GLN A 66 -1.42 -1.59 -7.91
CA GLN A 66 -0.30 -2.31 -7.30
C GLN A 66 0.61 -1.34 -6.54
N LEU A 67 1.24 -1.83 -5.50
CA LEU A 67 2.27 -1.11 -4.74
C LEU A 67 3.61 -1.78 -4.97
N VAL A 68 4.61 -0.98 -5.30
CA VAL A 68 6.01 -1.41 -5.39
C VAL A 68 6.82 -0.61 -4.39
N LYS A 69 7.59 -1.30 -3.55
CA LYS A 69 8.58 -0.69 -2.68
C LYS A 69 9.93 -0.66 -3.40
N CYS A 70 10.49 0.53 -3.56
CA CYS A 70 11.81 0.75 -4.13
C CYS A 70 12.91 0.53 -3.07
N GLU A 71 14.17 0.43 -3.51
CA GLU A 71 15.33 0.20 -2.63
C GLU A 71 15.49 1.30 -1.56
N ASP A 72 15.12 2.52 -1.89
CA ASP A 72 15.10 3.69 -1.01
C ASP A 72 13.87 3.74 -0.07
N SER A 73 13.11 2.65 0.01
CA SER A 73 11.85 2.52 0.77
C SER A 73 10.73 3.47 0.31
N GLN A 74 10.85 4.09 -0.87
CA GLN A 74 9.73 4.79 -1.49
C GLN A 74 8.68 3.80 -1.98
N ILE A 75 7.42 4.23 -1.94
CA ILE A 75 6.30 3.45 -2.46
C ILE A 75 5.85 4.07 -3.77
N VAL A 76 5.89 3.28 -4.83
CA VAL A 76 5.38 3.62 -6.14
C VAL A 76 4.07 2.90 -6.36
N THR A 77 3.08 3.60 -6.92
CA THR A 77 1.77 3.04 -7.25
C THR A 77 1.67 2.81 -8.74
N ILE A 78 1.32 1.59 -9.15
CA ILE A 78 1.07 1.24 -10.55
C ILE A 78 -0.44 1.19 -10.75
N ALA A 79 -0.93 1.98 -11.71
CA ALA A 79 -2.34 1.98 -12.08
C ALA A 79 -2.74 0.63 -12.70
N PRO A 80 -3.97 0.16 -12.48
CA PRO A 80 -4.49 -1.00 -13.19
C PRO A 80 -4.40 -0.73 -14.70
N SER A 81 -3.95 -1.73 -15.48
CA SER A 81 -3.98 -1.64 -16.93
C SER A 81 -5.42 -1.46 -17.40
N SER A 82 -5.75 -0.30 -17.94
CA SER A 82 -7.05 -0.09 -18.58
C SER A 82 -7.11 -0.94 -19.86
N PRO A 83 -8.17 -1.74 -20.08
CA PRO A 83 -8.35 -2.41 -21.36
C PRO A 83 -8.60 -1.43 -22.53
N PHE A 84 -8.73 -0.13 -22.27
CA PHE A 84 -9.11 0.89 -23.26
C PHE A 84 -7.96 1.75 -23.81
N MET A 85 -6.70 1.45 -23.51
CA MET A 85 -5.57 2.21 -24.09
C MET A 85 -5.24 1.67 -25.49
N GLY A 86 -6.17 1.92 -26.42
CA GLY A 86 -6.07 1.45 -27.79
C GLY A 86 -6.69 2.38 -28.83
N LYS A 87 -7.04 3.64 -28.53
CA LYS A 87 -7.30 4.69 -29.54
C LYS A 87 -7.03 6.08 -28.96
N SER A 88 -5.96 6.73 -29.43
CA SER A 88 -5.81 8.19 -29.32
C SER A 88 -6.98 8.87 -30.06
N PRO A 89 -7.61 9.92 -29.51
CA PRO A 89 -8.57 10.71 -30.29
C PRO A 89 -7.83 11.52 -31.40
N PRO A 90 -8.52 11.83 -32.51
CA PRO A 90 -7.94 12.53 -33.67
C PRO A 90 -7.54 13.98 -33.39
#